data_AF-A0A946MVU0-F1
#
_entry.id   AF-A0A946MVU0-F1
#
_cell.length_a   1.000
_cell.length_b   1.000
_cell.length_c   1.000
_cell.angle_alpha   90.00
_cell.angle_beta   90.00
_cell.angle_gamma   90.00
#
_symmetry.space_group_name_H-M   'P 1'
#
loop_
_entity.id
_entity.type
_entity.pdbx_description
1 polymer ?
#
loop_
_entity_poly.entity_id
_entity_poly.type
_entity_poly.pdbx_seq_one_letter_code
_entity_poly.pdbx_strand_id
1 'polypeptide(L)'
;MLPEQRDILWTFLTIMFTLFSLYTFSNVVKHCRERENVSTTFWGGIFGAFLVVMFLEAVHMFSLNQQEQLAFFFGKMVLTIFLLLLTWGVFFKSMQIENQSPPIIRAFFWWTTISVLLAGYSNWLPQQRSDPPPKATAFVGEVTMEEYAEMGRVIIFGTEQIAGQKAIGKGQCPLCHTFDAGDNIGRCPNLFGVGTRGLERVKEERYKTSPVAVGENEPKSNIIKGAPDQIPEEYRRAGAPGYDGMIAEDYIRESMMCPSCYVVKGYGKAGDTVSPMPVISKPPISLTNIEVNAVIAYLQSYNEPGDYSKVTVPLPSADEGPTETADEGGGEAPVFVTGSEPIGDMINTLGCPLCHTIPGIEGAVGELGPKLHEKINAPKRIKDPRYKGKAKSTKEYVRESILNPNAYIVMNEEENELYPEGVMPQ
;
A
#
# COMPACT_ATOMS: atom_id res chain seq x y z
N MET A 1 3.48 8.46 -13.48
CA MET A 1 4.70 9.28 -13.35
C MET A 1 4.30 10.75 -13.39
N LEU A 2 4.96 11.63 -12.64
CA LEU A 2 4.63 13.06 -12.67
C LEU A 2 4.95 13.59 -14.09
N PRO A 3 4.03 14.35 -14.74
CA PRO A 3 4.19 14.83 -16.12
C PRO A 3 5.49 15.63 -16.38
N GLU A 4 6.12 16.12 -15.31
CA GLU A 4 7.24 17.06 -15.35
C GLU A 4 8.62 16.39 -15.34
N GLN A 5 8.70 15.06 -15.11
CA GLN A 5 9.98 14.34 -15.07
C GLN A 5 10.47 13.98 -16.47
N ARG A 6 11.80 13.85 -16.68
CA ARG A 6 12.40 13.36 -17.93
C ARG A 6 12.56 11.85 -17.87
N ASP A 7 12.12 11.14 -18.91
CA ASP A 7 12.20 9.68 -18.97
C ASP A 7 13.50 9.23 -19.66
N ILE A 8 14.24 8.38 -18.97
CA ILE A 8 15.54 7.87 -19.42
C ILE A 8 15.37 6.90 -20.60
N LEU A 9 14.24 6.19 -20.70
CA LEU A 9 14.00 5.17 -21.70
C LEU A 9 13.95 5.77 -23.12
N TRP A 10 13.13 6.81 -23.33
CA TRP A 10 12.96 7.42 -24.65
C TRP A 10 14.26 8.02 -25.14
N THR A 11 14.97 8.71 -24.24
CA THR A 11 16.30 9.25 -24.48
C THR A 11 17.29 8.16 -24.91
N PHE A 12 17.32 7.02 -24.21
CA PHE A 12 18.19 5.89 -24.55
C PHE A 12 17.85 5.28 -25.91
N LEU A 13 16.57 5.01 -26.18
CA LEU A 13 16.11 4.44 -27.46
C LEU A 13 16.46 5.35 -28.63
N THR A 14 16.34 6.65 -28.44
CA THR A 14 16.71 7.64 -29.44
C THR A 14 18.20 7.59 -29.79
N ILE A 15 19.08 7.49 -28.79
CA ILE A 15 20.53 7.29 -29.00
C ILE A 15 20.78 6.00 -29.80
N MET A 16 20.10 4.90 -29.45
CA MET A 16 20.25 3.63 -30.16
C MET A 16 19.84 3.73 -31.63
N PHE A 17 18.75 4.45 -31.93
CA PHE A 17 18.34 4.69 -33.32
C PHE A 17 19.33 5.57 -34.08
N THR A 18 19.93 6.58 -33.45
CA THR A 18 20.99 7.39 -34.07
C THR A 18 22.23 6.54 -34.39
N LEU A 19 22.66 5.66 -33.47
CA LEU A 19 23.76 4.72 -33.71
C LEU A 19 23.43 3.74 -34.84
N PHE A 20 22.19 3.25 -34.90
CA PHE A 20 21.72 2.41 -35.99
C PHE A 20 21.76 3.16 -37.33
N SER A 21 21.32 4.43 -37.36
CA SER A 21 21.40 5.26 -38.56
C SER A 21 22.85 5.44 -39.04
N LEU A 22 23.79 5.69 -38.13
CA LEU A 22 25.21 5.79 -38.44
C LEU A 22 25.76 4.48 -39.04
N TYR A 23 25.33 3.35 -38.47
CA TYR A 23 25.66 2.03 -39.00
C TYR A 23 25.12 1.86 -40.43
N THR A 24 23.83 2.16 -40.68
CA THR A 24 23.23 2.01 -42.02
C THR A 24 23.93 2.88 -43.05
N PHE A 25 24.26 4.13 -42.72
CA PHE A 25 25.03 5.02 -43.57
C PHE A 25 26.40 4.42 -43.91
N SER A 26 27.14 3.97 -42.90
CA SER A 26 28.47 3.37 -43.08
C SER A 26 28.39 2.10 -43.94
N ASN A 27 27.36 1.28 -43.72
CA ASN A 27 27.12 0.05 -44.47
C ASN A 27 26.81 0.33 -45.95
N VAL A 28 25.96 1.32 -46.23
CA VAL A 28 25.60 1.73 -47.59
C VAL A 28 26.82 2.31 -48.31
N VAL A 29 27.58 3.19 -47.66
CA VAL A 29 28.81 3.77 -48.23
C VAL A 29 29.82 2.66 -48.57
N LYS A 30 29.96 1.66 -47.70
CA LYS A 30 30.83 0.50 -47.97
C LYS A 30 30.38 -0.27 -49.22
N HIS A 31 29.11 -0.63 -49.32
CA HIS A 31 28.58 -1.33 -50.50
C HIS A 31 28.71 -0.50 -51.79
N CYS A 32 28.53 0.83 -51.71
CA CYS A 32 28.71 1.70 -52.86
C CYS A 32 30.18 1.81 -53.31
N ARG A 33 31.14 1.67 -52.38
CA ARG A 33 32.57 1.67 -52.70
C ARG A 33 33.06 0.34 -53.27
N GLU A 34 32.46 -0.77 -52.84
CA GLU A 34 32.79 -2.12 -53.32
C GLU A 34 32.18 -2.43 -54.69
N ARG A 35 31.28 -1.57 -55.20
CA ARG A 35 30.56 -1.77 -56.46
C ARG A 35 30.65 -0.53 -57.37
N GLU A 36 31.28 -0.70 -58.53
CA GLU A 36 31.51 0.40 -59.48
C GLU A 36 30.22 0.94 -60.13
N ASN A 37 29.13 0.17 -60.13
CA ASN A 37 27.85 0.53 -60.74
C ASN A 37 26.87 1.23 -59.80
N VAL A 38 27.32 1.69 -58.63
CA VAL A 38 26.45 2.26 -57.59
C VAL A 38 26.91 3.67 -57.23
N SER A 39 26.01 4.64 -57.38
CA SER A 39 26.32 6.03 -57.06
C SER A 39 26.45 6.23 -55.55
N THR A 40 27.70 6.36 -55.08
CA THR A 40 27.99 6.74 -53.69
C THR A 40 27.42 8.11 -53.36
N THR A 41 27.42 9.06 -54.31
CA THR A 41 26.88 10.40 -54.10
C THR A 41 25.38 10.38 -53.85
N PHE A 42 24.63 9.59 -54.63
CA PHE A 42 23.17 9.50 -54.49
C PHE A 42 22.78 8.79 -53.18
N TRP A 43 23.24 7.54 -53.00
CA TRP A 43 22.85 6.76 -51.83
C TRP A 43 23.51 7.26 -50.54
N GLY A 44 24.78 7.66 -50.60
CA GLY A 44 25.45 8.30 -49.47
C GLY A 44 24.77 9.62 -49.07
N GLY A 45 24.29 10.41 -50.03
CA GLY A 45 23.51 11.62 -49.75
C GLY A 45 22.21 11.33 -49.00
N ILE A 46 21.44 10.35 -49.47
CA ILE A 46 20.16 9.94 -48.84
C ILE A 46 20.37 9.44 -47.40
N PHE A 47 21.28 8.48 -47.21
CA PHE A 47 21.53 7.92 -45.87
C PHE A 47 22.27 8.89 -44.94
N GLY A 48 23.10 9.79 -45.50
CA GLY A 48 23.70 10.88 -44.76
C GLY A 48 22.66 11.88 -44.25
N ALA A 49 21.64 12.19 -45.05
CA ALA A 49 20.52 13.03 -44.61
C ALA A 49 19.74 12.39 -43.46
N PHE A 50 19.43 11.08 -43.54
CA PHE A 50 18.79 10.37 -42.44
C PHE A 50 19.63 10.40 -41.15
N LEU A 51 20.95 10.23 -41.25
CA LEU A 51 21.84 10.32 -40.09
C LEU A 51 21.79 11.71 -39.43
N VAL A 52 21.82 12.78 -40.22
CA VAL A 52 21.72 14.14 -39.71
C VAL A 52 20.36 14.39 -39.06
N VAL A 53 19.25 13.98 -39.70
CA VAL A 53 17.91 14.11 -39.13
C VAL A 53 17.80 13.35 -37.80
N MET A 54 18.26 12.10 -37.76
CA MET A 54 18.26 11.27 -36.55
C MET A 54 19.13 11.87 -35.43
N PHE A 55 20.22 12.55 -35.76
CA PHE A 55 21.04 13.26 -34.78
C PHE A 55 20.30 14.48 -34.21
N LEU A 56 19.63 15.26 -35.06
CA LEU A 56 18.86 16.42 -34.63
C LEU A 56 17.63 16.03 -33.80
N GLU A 57 16.91 14.98 -34.19
CA GLU A 57 15.82 14.41 -33.39
C GLU A 57 16.32 13.93 -32.02
N ALA A 58 17.52 13.35 -31.97
CA ALA A 58 18.14 12.96 -30.72
C ALA A 58 18.45 14.13 -29.81
N VAL A 59 19.09 15.18 -30.33
CA VAL A 59 19.35 16.42 -29.57
C VAL A 59 18.05 17.02 -29.06
N HIS A 60 16.99 17.04 -29.87
CA HIS A 60 15.69 17.56 -29.45
C HIS A 60 15.06 16.72 -28.32
N MET A 61 15.16 15.39 -28.36
CA MET A 61 14.62 14.49 -27.33
C MET A 61 15.09 14.85 -25.91
N PHE A 62 16.34 15.31 -25.76
CA PHE A 62 16.89 15.73 -24.45
C PHE A 62 16.28 17.03 -23.91
N SER A 63 15.61 17.82 -24.76
CA SER A 63 14.99 19.08 -24.37
C SER A 63 13.54 18.94 -23.87
N LEU A 64 12.93 17.77 -24.05
CA LEU A 64 11.50 17.52 -23.81
C LEU A 64 11.23 16.93 -22.42
N ASN A 65 10.04 17.20 -21.86
CA ASN A 65 9.52 16.48 -20.68
C ASN A 65 8.92 15.11 -21.07
N GLN A 66 8.57 14.23 -20.12
CA GLN A 66 8.13 12.87 -20.45
C GLN A 66 6.91 12.81 -21.37
N GLN A 67 5.90 13.65 -21.18
CA GLN A 67 4.70 13.64 -22.02
C GLN A 67 5.05 14.05 -23.45
N GLU A 68 5.89 15.08 -23.60
CA GLU A 68 6.40 15.54 -24.89
C GLU A 68 7.32 14.51 -25.55
N GLN A 69 8.19 13.84 -24.78
CA GLN A 69 9.07 12.78 -25.26
C GLN A 69 8.27 11.64 -25.87
N LEU A 70 7.20 11.20 -25.20
CA LEU A 70 6.34 10.13 -25.68
C LEU A 70 5.62 10.52 -26.97
N ALA A 71 5.04 11.72 -27.01
CA ALA A 71 4.36 12.24 -28.20
C ALA A 71 5.34 12.41 -29.39
N PHE A 72 6.54 12.95 -29.13
CA PHE A 72 7.56 13.14 -30.14
C PHE A 72 8.12 11.81 -30.66
N PHE A 73 8.36 10.84 -29.78
CA PHE A 73 8.88 9.52 -30.14
C PHE A 73 7.94 8.82 -31.11
N PHE A 74 6.66 8.67 -30.75
CA PHE A 74 5.69 7.98 -31.60
C PHE A 74 5.23 8.82 -32.80
N GLY A 75 5.23 10.15 -32.70
CA GLY A 75 4.78 11.04 -33.77
C GLY A 75 5.82 11.32 -34.86
N LYS A 76 7.12 11.33 -34.52
CA LYS A 76 8.20 11.73 -35.44
C LYS A 76 9.27 10.64 -35.57
N MET A 77 9.90 10.25 -34.47
CA MET A 77 11.03 9.31 -34.53
C MET A 77 10.66 7.95 -35.12
N VAL A 78 9.51 7.38 -34.74
CA VAL A 78 9.03 6.11 -35.28
C VAL A 78 8.81 6.20 -36.80
N LEU A 79 8.35 7.36 -37.30
CA LEU A 79 8.21 7.58 -38.74
C LEU A 79 9.58 7.68 -39.41
N THR A 80 10.52 8.43 -38.84
CA THR A 80 11.87 8.58 -39.37
C THR A 80 12.60 7.24 -39.46
N ILE A 81 12.54 6.41 -38.41
CA ILE A 81 13.13 5.07 -38.43
C ILE A 81 12.42 4.18 -39.46
N PHE A 82 11.09 4.20 -39.53
CA PHE A 82 10.35 3.41 -40.51
C PHE A 82 10.75 3.76 -41.96
N LEU A 83 10.86 5.06 -42.27
CA LEU A 83 11.29 5.52 -43.59
C LEU A 83 12.75 5.11 -43.89
N LEU A 84 13.65 5.23 -42.90
CA LEU A 84 15.03 4.75 -43.05
C LEU A 84 15.07 3.26 -43.41
N LEU A 85 14.30 2.41 -42.70
CA LEU A 85 14.24 0.97 -42.98
C LEU A 85 13.67 0.66 -44.35
N LEU A 86 12.61 1.36 -44.74
CA LEU A 86 12.00 1.19 -46.06
C LEU A 86 12.99 1.57 -47.17
N THR A 87 13.66 2.72 -47.05
CA THR A 87 14.68 3.16 -48.01
C THR A 87 15.86 2.19 -48.04
N TRP A 88 16.25 1.64 -46.89
CA TRP A 88 17.31 0.63 -46.80
C TRP A 88 16.92 -0.70 -47.44
N GLY A 89 15.68 -1.14 -47.28
CA GLY A 89 15.13 -2.28 -48.01
C GLY A 89 15.11 -2.06 -49.53
N VAL A 90 14.73 -0.86 -49.98
CA VAL A 90 14.77 -0.48 -51.40
C VAL A 90 16.21 -0.48 -51.93
N PHE A 91 17.18 0.04 -51.16
CA PHE A 91 18.60 -0.06 -51.51
C PHE A 91 19.01 -1.52 -51.71
N PHE A 92 18.76 -2.39 -50.72
CA PHE A 92 19.11 -3.82 -50.79
C PHE A 92 18.47 -4.53 -52.00
N LYS A 93 17.19 -4.24 -52.27
CA LYS A 93 16.46 -4.80 -53.41
C LYS A 93 16.99 -4.30 -54.75
N SER A 94 17.24 -2.99 -54.86
CA SER A 94 17.82 -2.40 -56.08
C SER A 94 19.21 -2.94 -56.39
N MET A 95 19.92 -3.40 -55.35
CA MET A 95 21.28 -3.93 -55.43
C MET A 95 21.35 -5.45 -55.52
N GLN A 96 20.21 -6.16 -55.46
CA GLN A 96 20.13 -7.62 -55.45
C GLN A 96 21.00 -8.26 -54.36
N ILE A 97 21.01 -7.67 -53.16
CA ILE A 97 21.80 -8.12 -51.99
C ILE A 97 20.93 -8.51 -50.79
N GLU A 98 19.68 -8.87 -51.03
CA GLU A 98 18.70 -9.17 -49.98
C GLU A 98 19.19 -10.28 -49.02
N ASN A 99 19.96 -11.24 -49.55
CA ASN A 99 20.52 -12.36 -48.81
C ASN A 99 21.79 -12.03 -48.03
N GLN A 100 22.37 -10.84 -48.21
CA GLN A 100 23.63 -10.43 -47.59
C GLN A 100 23.44 -9.69 -46.26
N SER A 101 22.19 -9.54 -45.77
CA SER A 101 21.95 -8.91 -44.47
C SER A 101 22.65 -9.73 -43.36
N PRO A 102 23.67 -9.14 -42.69
CA PRO A 102 24.39 -9.82 -41.62
C PRO A 102 23.42 -10.33 -40.54
N PRO A 103 23.58 -11.58 -40.05
CA PRO A 103 22.71 -12.14 -39.00
C PRO A 103 22.58 -11.24 -37.77
N ILE A 104 23.64 -10.49 -37.46
CA ILE A 104 23.67 -9.53 -36.35
C ILE A 104 22.62 -8.42 -36.49
N ILE A 105 22.28 -8.01 -37.72
CA ILE A 105 21.26 -6.97 -37.94
C ILE A 105 19.86 -7.54 -37.73
N ARG A 106 19.60 -8.75 -38.24
CA ARG A 106 18.34 -9.45 -38.01
C ARG A 106 18.11 -9.70 -36.52
N ALA A 107 19.16 -10.09 -35.80
CA ALA A 107 19.14 -10.24 -34.36
C ALA A 107 18.90 -8.91 -33.63
N PHE A 108 19.53 -7.81 -34.07
CA PHE A 108 19.31 -6.48 -33.50
C PHE A 108 17.87 -5.99 -33.67
N PHE A 109 17.27 -6.17 -34.86
CA PHE A 109 15.86 -5.83 -35.09
C PHE A 109 14.92 -6.62 -34.19
N TRP A 110 15.13 -7.94 -34.12
CA TRP A 110 14.34 -8.81 -33.27
C TRP A 110 14.44 -8.44 -31.79
N TRP A 111 15.67 -8.25 -31.30
CA TRP A 111 15.94 -7.88 -29.92
C TRP A 111 15.37 -6.49 -29.56
N THR A 112 15.53 -5.50 -30.44
CA THR A 112 14.99 -4.16 -30.21
C THR A 112 13.47 -4.17 -30.20
N THR A 113 12.84 -4.90 -31.12
CA THR A 113 11.38 -5.05 -31.17
C THR A 113 10.85 -5.70 -29.89
N ILE A 114 11.45 -6.81 -29.46
CA ILE A 114 11.07 -7.47 -28.21
C ILE A 114 11.29 -6.56 -27.00
N SER A 115 12.40 -5.84 -26.94
CA SER A 115 12.73 -4.96 -25.81
C SER A 115 11.76 -3.78 -25.71
N VAL A 116 11.36 -3.18 -26.84
CA VAL A 116 10.35 -2.10 -26.86
C VAL A 116 8.97 -2.62 -26.45
N LEU A 117 8.59 -3.83 -26.91
CA LEU A 117 7.32 -4.45 -26.50
C LEU A 117 7.31 -4.78 -25.00
N LEU A 118 8.40 -5.35 -24.47
CA LEU A 118 8.56 -5.63 -23.04
C LEU A 118 8.56 -4.35 -22.21
N ALA A 119 9.30 -3.32 -22.63
CA ALA A 119 9.34 -2.03 -21.94
C ALA A 119 7.95 -1.36 -21.95
N GLY A 120 7.28 -1.33 -23.10
CA GLY A 120 5.92 -0.82 -23.24
C GLY A 120 4.92 -1.58 -22.37
N TYR A 121 5.01 -2.92 -22.35
CA TYR A 121 4.17 -3.75 -21.47
C TYR A 121 4.47 -3.50 -19.98
N SER A 122 5.74 -3.43 -19.61
CA SER A 122 6.17 -3.18 -18.23
C SER A 122 5.81 -1.80 -17.70
N ASN A 123 5.72 -0.80 -18.58
CA ASN A 123 5.29 0.56 -18.24
C ASN A 123 3.76 0.73 -18.32
N TRP A 124 3.06 -0.15 -19.05
CA TRP A 124 1.59 -0.22 -19.05
C TRP A 124 1.05 -0.88 -17.78
N LEU A 125 1.79 -1.83 -17.21
CA LEU A 125 1.49 -2.37 -15.89
C LEU A 125 1.65 -1.27 -14.82
N PRO A 126 0.75 -1.20 -13.82
CA PRO A 126 0.90 -0.26 -12.71
C PRO A 126 2.25 -0.46 -12.02
N GLN A 127 3.19 0.46 -12.25
CA GLN A 127 4.50 0.37 -11.63
C GLN A 127 4.40 0.81 -10.17
N GLN A 128 4.80 -0.07 -9.27
CA GLN A 128 4.95 0.25 -7.86
C GLN A 128 6.13 1.23 -7.74
N ARG A 129 5.81 2.50 -7.48
CA ARG A 129 6.81 3.54 -7.23
C ARG A 129 7.25 3.48 -5.79
N SER A 130 8.54 3.27 -5.58
CA SER A 130 9.22 3.70 -4.36
C SER A 130 9.47 5.20 -4.47
N ASP A 131 8.41 6.01 -4.41
CA ASP A 131 8.60 7.43 -4.12
C ASP A 131 9.15 7.48 -2.68
N PRO A 132 10.23 8.23 -2.41
CA PRO A 132 10.74 8.36 -1.05
C PRO A 132 9.59 8.80 -0.14
N PRO A 133 9.50 8.24 1.09
CA PRO A 133 8.39 8.55 1.98
C PRO A 133 8.23 10.07 2.04
N PRO A 134 7.00 10.61 1.98
CA PRO A 134 6.78 11.98 2.37
C PRO A 134 7.52 12.14 3.69
N LYS A 135 8.52 13.02 3.75
CA LYS A 135 9.21 13.31 5.01
C LYS A 135 8.10 13.53 6.02
N ALA A 136 8.10 12.75 7.11
CA ALA A 136 7.13 12.88 8.18
C ALA A 136 6.90 14.38 8.39
N THR A 137 5.77 14.88 7.90
CA THR A 137 5.53 16.30 7.85
C THR A 137 5.21 16.66 9.28
N ALA A 138 6.25 17.02 10.04
CA ALA A 138 6.10 17.98 11.11
C ALA A 138 5.42 19.18 10.45
N PHE A 139 4.10 19.28 10.64
CA PHE A 139 3.31 20.39 10.12
C PHE A 139 3.73 21.64 10.90
N VAL A 140 4.72 22.34 10.37
CA VAL A 140 5.03 23.71 10.77
C VAL A 140 4.10 24.62 9.96
N GLY A 141 2.82 24.69 10.37
CA GLY A 141 1.78 25.50 9.71
C GLY A 141 0.34 25.09 10.08
N GLU A 142 -0.65 25.89 9.65
CA GLU A 142 -2.07 25.52 9.74
C GLU A 142 -2.35 24.30 8.84
N VAL A 143 -2.72 23.17 9.43
CA VAL A 143 -3.04 21.92 8.71
C VAL A 143 -4.40 22.05 8.03
N THR A 144 -4.51 21.69 6.76
CA THR A 144 -5.80 21.62 6.06
C THR A 144 -6.55 20.33 6.39
N MET A 145 -7.88 20.29 6.22
CA MET A 145 -8.66 19.07 6.48
C MET A 145 -8.30 17.93 5.52
N GLU A 146 -7.87 18.26 4.31
CA GLU A 146 -7.34 17.30 3.34
C GLU A 146 -6.06 16.63 3.86
N GLU A 147 -5.09 17.41 4.31
CA GLU A 147 -3.85 16.90 4.90
C GLU A 147 -4.12 16.09 6.17
N TYR A 148 -5.10 16.50 6.97
CA TYR A 148 -5.46 15.79 8.20
C TYR A 148 -6.15 14.46 7.94
N ALA A 149 -7.04 14.39 6.95
CA ALA A 149 -7.64 13.14 6.50
C ALA A 149 -6.59 12.22 5.85
N GLU A 150 -5.64 12.78 5.11
CA GLU A 150 -4.52 12.00 4.54
C GLU A 150 -3.61 11.43 5.63
N MET A 151 -3.37 12.17 6.72
CA MET A 151 -2.70 11.62 7.90
C MET A 151 -3.46 10.42 8.48
N GLY A 152 -4.80 10.49 8.54
CA GLY A 152 -5.65 9.36 8.91
C GLY A 152 -5.48 8.16 7.99
N ARG A 153 -5.41 8.39 6.67
CA ARG A 153 -5.12 7.34 5.68
C ARG A 153 -3.77 6.66 5.96
N VAL A 154 -2.73 7.46 6.25
CA VAL A 154 -1.39 6.95 6.56
C VAL A 154 -1.39 6.18 7.88
N ILE A 155 -2.13 6.61 8.89
CA ILE A 155 -2.26 5.85 10.16
C ILE A 155 -2.93 4.50 9.91
N ILE A 156 -3.96 4.43 9.06
CA ILE A 156 -4.67 3.18 8.75
C ILE A 156 -3.80 2.26 7.88
N PHE A 157 -3.32 2.76 6.74
CA PHE A 157 -2.73 1.95 5.68
C PHE A 157 -1.22 2.07 5.56
N GLY A 158 -0.57 2.98 6.29
CA GLY A 158 0.84 3.28 6.12
C GLY A 158 1.14 4.12 4.88
N THR A 159 2.44 4.38 4.69
CA THR A 159 3.02 5.19 3.61
C THR A 159 3.29 4.39 2.34
N GLU A 160 3.44 3.06 2.41
CA GLU A 160 3.83 2.20 1.28
C GLU A 160 2.89 1.02 1.07
N GLN A 161 2.37 0.84 -0.16
CA GLN A 161 1.72 -0.39 -0.60
C GLN A 161 2.71 -1.31 -1.31
N ILE A 162 2.79 -2.57 -0.85
CA ILE A 162 3.55 -3.63 -1.53
C ILE A 162 2.60 -4.50 -2.31
N ALA A 163 2.92 -4.75 -3.59
CA ALA A 163 2.11 -5.60 -4.45
C ALA A 163 1.86 -6.97 -3.80
N GLY A 164 0.60 -7.25 -3.47
CA GLY A 164 0.17 -8.49 -2.82
C GLY A 164 0.06 -8.46 -1.30
N GLN A 165 0.38 -7.35 -0.63
CA GLN A 165 0.20 -7.17 0.82
C GLN A 165 -0.70 -5.96 1.12
N LYS A 166 -1.65 -6.12 2.05
CA LYS A 166 -2.39 -4.98 2.61
C LYS A 166 -1.39 -4.13 3.38
N ALA A 167 -1.20 -2.88 2.97
CA ALA A 167 -0.38 -1.94 3.70
C ALA A 167 -1.03 -1.65 5.05
N ILE A 168 -0.23 -1.70 6.13
CA ILE A 168 -0.69 -1.58 7.51
C ILE A 168 0.08 -0.42 8.13
N GLY A 169 -0.64 0.63 8.54
CA GLY A 169 -0.06 1.76 9.25
C GLY A 169 -0.04 1.53 10.77
N LYS A 170 0.40 2.56 11.50
CA LYS A 170 0.45 2.55 12.98
C LYS A 170 -0.88 2.13 13.62
N GLY A 171 -2.00 2.53 13.05
CA GLY A 171 -3.34 2.20 13.55
C GLY A 171 -3.71 0.72 13.39
N GLN A 172 -2.96 -0.05 12.60
CA GLN A 172 -3.11 -1.49 12.41
C GLN A 172 -4.52 -1.96 11.96
N CYS A 173 -5.40 -1.03 11.56
CA CYS A 173 -6.81 -1.30 11.30
C CYS A 173 -7.06 -2.32 10.18
N PRO A 174 -6.28 -2.33 9.07
CA PRO A 174 -6.44 -3.31 7.99
C PRO A 174 -6.13 -4.76 8.36
N LEU A 175 -5.52 -5.02 9.53
CA LEU A 175 -5.37 -6.38 10.06
C LEU A 175 -6.72 -7.01 10.44
N CYS A 176 -7.70 -6.17 10.77
CA CYS A 176 -8.97 -6.58 11.33
C CYS A 176 -10.16 -6.16 10.48
N HIS A 177 -10.12 -4.95 9.92
CA HIS A 177 -11.22 -4.34 9.18
C HIS A 177 -10.99 -4.37 7.67
N THR A 178 -12.09 -4.41 6.94
CA THR A 178 -12.16 -4.14 5.50
C THR A 178 -12.67 -2.73 5.28
N PHE A 179 -12.35 -2.19 4.11
CA PHE A 179 -12.72 -0.82 3.73
C PHE A 179 -13.49 -0.78 2.42
N ASP A 180 -13.48 -1.84 1.61
CA ASP A 180 -14.19 -1.86 0.33
C ASP A 180 -15.66 -2.30 0.48
N ALA A 181 -16.55 -1.71 -0.31
CA ALA A 181 -17.97 -2.06 -0.29
C ALA A 181 -18.19 -3.56 -0.58
N GLY A 182 -18.89 -4.25 0.33
CA GLY A 182 -19.22 -5.67 0.18
C GLY A 182 -18.12 -6.66 0.57
N ASP A 183 -16.91 -6.18 0.90
CA ASP A 183 -15.85 -7.04 1.42
C ASP A 183 -16.12 -7.41 2.89
N ASN A 184 -16.29 -8.69 3.16
CA ASN A 184 -16.53 -9.23 4.49
C ASN A 184 -15.54 -10.36 4.76
N ILE A 185 -14.34 -10.03 5.22
CA ILE A 185 -13.35 -11.03 5.67
C ILE A 185 -13.80 -11.82 6.92
N GLY A 186 -15.02 -11.60 7.41
CA GLY A 186 -15.66 -12.34 8.51
C GLY A 186 -15.08 -12.05 9.91
N ARG A 187 -13.98 -11.30 10.00
CA ARG A 187 -13.22 -11.09 11.24
C ARG A 187 -13.75 -9.93 12.09
N CYS A 188 -14.01 -8.78 11.48
CA CYS A 188 -14.54 -7.58 12.11
C CYS A 188 -15.49 -6.84 11.14
N PRO A 189 -16.36 -5.93 11.63
CA PRO A 189 -17.28 -5.19 10.77
C PRO A 189 -16.54 -4.38 9.69
N ASN A 190 -17.05 -4.39 8.47
CA ASN A 190 -16.53 -3.56 7.38
C ASN A 190 -16.67 -2.06 7.71
N LEU A 191 -15.63 -1.26 7.52
CA LEU A 191 -15.59 0.18 7.82
C LEU A 191 -16.09 1.07 6.66
N PHE A 192 -16.32 0.53 5.47
CA PHE A 192 -16.98 1.24 4.38
C PHE A 192 -18.30 1.85 4.86
N GLY A 193 -18.47 3.17 4.72
CA GLY A 193 -19.69 3.88 5.10
C GLY A 193 -19.89 4.00 6.61
N VAL A 194 -18.87 3.79 7.45
CA VAL A 194 -19.02 3.93 8.91
C VAL A 194 -19.40 5.36 9.32
N GLY A 195 -18.92 6.37 8.58
CA GLY A 195 -19.25 7.79 8.80
C GLY A 195 -20.73 8.13 8.66
N THR A 196 -21.52 7.31 7.95
CA THR A 196 -22.98 7.48 7.87
C THR A 196 -23.71 6.44 8.71
N ARG A 197 -23.26 5.18 8.64
CA ARG A 197 -23.85 4.06 9.39
C ARG A 197 -23.82 4.26 10.90
N GLY A 198 -22.80 4.95 11.43
CA GLY A 198 -22.71 5.24 12.86
C GLY A 198 -23.95 5.95 13.42
N LEU A 199 -24.53 6.88 12.66
CA LEU A 199 -25.73 7.61 13.07
C LEU A 199 -26.98 6.72 13.12
N GLU A 200 -27.05 5.68 12.29
CA GLU A 200 -28.13 4.70 12.37
C GLU A 200 -27.90 3.70 13.50
N ARG A 201 -26.65 3.32 13.76
CA ARG A 201 -26.26 2.40 14.84
C ARG A 201 -26.67 2.93 16.20
N VAL A 202 -26.47 4.21 16.48
CA VAL A 202 -26.82 4.80 17.78
C VAL A 202 -28.31 4.69 18.12
N LYS A 203 -29.18 4.55 17.11
CA LYS A 203 -30.64 4.44 17.27
C LYS A 203 -31.10 3.01 17.53
N GLU A 204 -30.26 2.02 17.26
CA GLU A 204 -30.61 0.60 17.40
C GLU A 204 -30.85 0.22 18.86
N GLU A 205 -31.87 -0.61 19.11
CA GLU A 205 -32.14 -1.13 20.47
C GLU A 205 -30.94 -1.89 21.04
N ARG A 206 -30.17 -2.58 20.18
CA ARG A 206 -28.94 -3.24 20.62
C ARG A 206 -27.93 -2.22 21.15
N TYR A 207 -27.72 -1.11 20.46
CA TYR A 207 -26.79 -0.07 20.90
C TYR A 207 -27.17 0.52 22.27
N LYS A 208 -28.47 0.63 22.53
CA LYS A 208 -29.00 1.15 23.79
C LYS A 208 -28.84 0.20 24.97
N THR A 209 -28.79 -1.10 24.73
CA THR A 209 -29.02 -2.12 25.78
C THR A 209 -27.92 -3.18 25.90
N SER A 210 -27.06 -3.36 24.89
CA SER A 210 -26.15 -4.51 24.84
C SER A 210 -24.85 -4.22 24.10
N PRO A 211 -23.70 -4.67 24.63
CA PRO A 211 -23.53 -5.35 25.92
C PRO A 211 -23.59 -4.43 27.15
N VAL A 212 -23.40 -3.12 26.97
CA VAL A 212 -23.51 -2.11 28.03
C VAL A 212 -24.68 -1.19 27.69
N ALA A 213 -25.55 -0.92 28.67
CA ALA A 213 -26.67 -0.01 28.44
C ALA A 213 -26.20 1.45 28.43
N VAL A 214 -26.86 2.29 27.64
CA VAL A 214 -26.58 3.75 27.62
C VAL A 214 -26.72 4.32 29.04
N GLY A 215 -25.72 5.09 29.47
CA GLY A 215 -25.60 5.63 30.82
C GLY A 215 -24.84 4.73 31.82
N GLU A 216 -24.51 3.50 31.45
CA GLU A 216 -23.71 2.60 32.28
C GLU A 216 -22.21 2.67 31.94
N ASN A 217 -21.37 2.44 32.95
CA ASN A 217 -19.92 2.40 32.79
C ASN A 217 -19.45 1.02 32.34
N GLU A 218 -18.62 0.96 31.31
CA GLU A 218 -17.89 -0.26 30.95
C GLU A 218 -16.61 -0.38 31.80
N PRO A 219 -16.49 -1.39 32.68
CA PRO A 219 -15.42 -1.41 33.69
C PRO A 219 -13.98 -1.48 33.15
N LYS A 220 -13.74 -2.06 31.96
CA LYS A 220 -12.37 -2.25 31.44
C LYS A 220 -11.80 -0.96 30.82
N SER A 221 -12.63 -0.20 30.14
CA SER A 221 -12.28 1.08 29.51
C SER A 221 -12.55 2.27 30.43
N ASN A 222 -13.44 2.11 31.41
CA ASN A 222 -13.97 3.16 32.27
C ASN A 222 -14.64 4.29 31.46
N ILE A 223 -15.40 3.91 30.44
CA ILE A 223 -16.18 4.80 29.58
C ILE A 223 -17.67 4.57 29.85
N ILE A 224 -18.41 5.66 30.00
CA ILE A 224 -19.87 5.63 30.12
C ILE A 224 -20.49 5.60 28.73
N LYS A 225 -21.28 4.56 28.49
CA LYS A 225 -21.94 4.31 27.21
C LYS A 225 -22.87 5.45 26.82
N GLY A 226 -22.75 5.93 25.59
CA GLY A 226 -23.63 6.96 25.04
C GLY A 226 -23.50 8.32 25.72
N ALA A 227 -22.40 8.58 26.42
CA ALA A 227 -22.12 9.86 27.07
C ALA A 227 -20.85 10.52 26.46
N PRO A 228 -20.92 11.06 25.24
CA PRO A 228 -19.80 11.76 24.61
C PRO A 228 -19.23 12.88 25.47
N ASP A 229 -20.08 13.56 26.25
CA ASP A 229 -19.74 14.61 27.21
C ASP A 229 -18.89 14.11 28.40
N GLN A 230 -18.83 12.80 28.62
CA GLN A 230 -18.12 12.17 29.75
C GLN A 230 -16.90 11.35 29.32
N ILE A 231 -16.58 11.29 28.02
CA ILE A 231 -15.30 10.75 27.52
C ILE A 231 -14.14 11.56 28.11
N PRO A 232 -12.96 10.97 28.41
CA PRO A 232 -11.78 11.72 28.87
C PRO A 232 -11.53 12.98 28.04
N GLU A 233 -11.21 14.09 28.72
CA GLU A 233 -11.13 15.43 28.14
C GLU A 233 -10.21 15.47 26.91
N GLU A 234 -9.08 14.78 26.97
CA GLU A 234 -8.11 14.69 25.88
C GLU A 234 -8.67 14.13 24.55
N TYR A 235 -9.72 13.29 24.62
CA TYR A 235 -10.37 12.68 23.46
C TYR A 235 -11.76 13.26 23.20
N ARG A 236 -12.27 14.15 24.06
CA ARG A 236 -13.64 14.65 23.99
C ARG A 236 -13.79 15.68 22.89
N ARG A 237 -14.85 15.54 22.08
CA ARG A 237 -15.21 16.57 21.09
C ARG A 237 -15.69 17.84 21.79
N ALA A 238 -15.29 19.01 21.30
CA ALA A 238 -15.79 20.28 21.79
C ALA A 238 -17.32 20.35 21.65
N GLY A 239 -18.02 20.70 22.73
CA GLY A 239 -19.49 20.73 22.76
C GLY A 239 -20.14 19.35 22.60
N ALA A 240 -19.43 18.28 22.98
CA ALA A 240 -19.97 16.92 23.01
C ALA A 240 -21.33 16.88 23.75
N PRO A 241 -22.40 16.37 23.11
CA PRO A 241 -23.73 16.29 23.70
C PRO A 241 -23.85 15.05 24.58
N GLY A 242 -24.97 14.95 25.30
CA GLY A 242 -25.44 13.66 25.82
C GLY A 242 -25.97 12.76 24.69
N TYR A 243 -26.44 11.56 25.05
CA TYR A 243 -26.87 10.51 24.12
C TYR A 243 -27.78 10.99 22.96
N ASP A 244 -28.81 11.78 23.26
CA ASP A 244 -29.81 12.20 22.26
C ASP A 244 -29.22 13.10 21.14
N GLY A 245 -28.05 13.69 21.37
CA GLY A 245 -27.36 14.54 20.39
C GLY A 245 -26.23 13.84 19.64
N MET A 246 -26.01 12.54 19.86
CA MET A 246 -24.89 11.82 19.25
C MET A 246 -24.93 11.87 17.72
N ILE A 247 -23.77 12.16 17.13
CA ILE A 247 -23.53 12.05 15.69
C ILE A 247 -22.62 10.85 15.37
N ALA A 248 -22.40 10.60 14.08
CA ALA A 248 -21.57 9.48 13.64
C ALA A 248 -20.13 9.55 14.19
N GLU A 249 -19.55 10.76 14.35
CA GLU A 249 -18.25 10.92 15.02
C GLU A 249 -18.27 10.34 16.43
N ASP A 250 -19.29 10.66 17.22
CA ASP A 250 -19.37 10.24 18.61
C ASP A 250 -19.47 8.71 18.71
N TYR A 251 -20.17 8.07 17.76
CA TYR A 251 -20.18 6.61 17.63
C TYR A 251 -18.81 6.03 17.27
N ILE A 252 -18.11 6.59 16.28
CA ILE A 252 -16.79 6.10 15.84
C ILE A 252 -15.77 6.24 16.98
N ARG A 253 -15.78 7.39 17.65
CA ARG A 253 -14.92 7.70 18.80
C ARG A 253 -15.19 6.76 19.97
N GLU A 254 -16.45 6.56 20.35
CA GLU A 254 -16.80 5.59 21.40
C GLU A 254 -16.35 4.18 21.03
N SER A 255 -16.51 3.76 19.77
CA SER A 255 -16.09 2.44 19.30
C SER A 255 -14.59 2.20 19.43
N MET A 256 -13.78 3.25 19.34
CA MET A 256 -12.32 3.20 19.47
C MET A 256 -11.83 3.26 20.92
N MET A 257 -12.57 3.97 21.78
CA MET A 257 -12.24 4.16 23.20
C MET A 257 -12.79 3.03 24.07
N CYS A 258 -13.96 2.51 23.71
CA CYS A 258 -14.65 1.42 24.38
C CYS A 258 -15.26 0.47 23.34
N PRO A 259 -14.46 -0.38 22.69
CA PRO A 259 -14.97 -1.31 21.69
C PRO A 259 -16.01 -2.28 22.27
N SER A 260 -15.92 -2.62 23.56
CA SER A 260 -16.91 -3.47 24.24
C SER A 260 -18.14 -2.70 24.74
N CYS A 261 -18.23 -1.38 24.57
CA CYS A 261 -19.46 -0.65 24.89
C CYS A 261 -20.58 -0.99 23.90
N TYR A 262 -20.24 -1.22 22.63
CA TYR A 262 -21.16 -1.72 21.62
C TYR A 262 -20.47 -2.73 20.72
N VAL A 263 -21.08 -3.91 20.59
CA VAL A 263 -20.58 -4.99 19.74
C VAL A 263 -21.60 -5.28 18.65
N VAL A 264 -21.16 -5.09 17.41
CA VAL A 264 -21.97 -5.44 16.23
C VAL A 264 -22.24 -6.93 16.24
N LYS A 265 -23.51 -7.30 16.04
CA LYS A 265 -23.95 -8.70 16.01
C LYS A 265 -23.13 -9.52 15.01
N GLY A 266 -22.64 -10.68 15.44
CA GLY A 266 -21.83 -11.62 14.67
C GLY A 266 -20.32 -11.34 14.67
N TYR A 267 -19.85 -10.30 15.39
CA TYR A 267 -18.44 -9.89 15.39
C TYR A 267 -17.79 -9.87 16.78
N GLY A 268 -18.52 -10.28 17.83
CA GLY A 268 -17.98 -10.34 19.18
C GLY A 268 -17.76 -11.75 19.70
N LYS A 269 -17.07 -11.83 20.84
CA LYS A 269 -16.91 -13.04 21.63
C LYS A 269 -18.00 -13.14 22.69
N ALA A 270 -18.08 -14.31 23.34
CA ALA A 270 -19.01 -14.59 24.42
C ALA A 270 -20.47 -14.18 24.05
N GLY A 271 -20.91 -14.59 22.86
CA GLY A 271 -22.25 -14.24 22.35
C GLY A 271 -22.42 -12.76 22.00
N ASP A 272 -21.41 -12.15 21.36
CA ASP A 272 -21.39 -10.72 21.01
C ASP A 272 -21.46 -9.78 22.21
N THR A 273 -20.85 -10.16 23.34
CA THR A 273 -20.80 -9.33 24.55
C THR A 273 -19.43 -8.71 24.83
N VAL A 274 -18.37 -9.27 24.23
CA VAL A 274 -17.00 -8.76 24.36
C VAL A 274 -16.44 -8.50 22.98
N SER A 275 -15.94 -7.29 22.76
CA SER A 275 -15.31 -6.93 21.49
C SER A 275 -13.91 -7.53 21.39
N PRO A 276 -13.52 -8.11 20.24
CA PRO A 276 -12.13 -8.51 19.99
C PRO A 276 -11.23 -7.32 19.66
N MET A 277 -11.79 -6.14 19.38
CA MET A 277 -11.04 -4.94 19.05
C MET A 277 -10.38 -4.37 20.33
N PRO A 278 -9.07 -4.08 20.31
CA PRO A 278 -8.40 -3.44 21.44
C PRO A 278 -8.80 -1.95 21.53
N VAL A 279 -8.61 -1.37 22.71
CA VAL A 279 -8.72 0.09 22.89
C VAL A 279 -7.51 0.73 22.19
N ILE A 280 -7.75 1.42 21.08
CA ILE A 280 -6.67 1.85 20.17
C ILE A 280 -5.74 2.92 20.75
N SER A 281 -6.19 3.65 21.78
CA SER A 281 -5.38 4.63 22.52
C SER A 281 -4.46 3.99 23.56
N LYS A 282 -4.57 2.66 23.79
CA LYS A 282 -3.72 1.90 24.71
C LYS A 282 -2.72 1.04 23.93
N PRO A 283 -1.63 0.57 24.58
CA PRO A 283 -0.74 -0.41 23.98
C PRO A 283 -1.50 -1.64 23.46
N PRO A 284 -1.09 -2.23 22.32
CA PRO A 284 0.14 -1.95 21.57
C PRO A 284 0.04 -0.83 20.52
N ILE A 285 -1.17 -0.29 20.25
CA ILE A 285 -1.40 0.66 19.14
C ILE A 285 -1.07 2.10 19.58
N SER A 286 -1.52 2.49 20.78
CA SER A 286 -1.18 3.77 21.43
C SER A 286 -1.39 5.00 20.53
N LEU A 287 -2.55 5.12 19.88
CA LEU A 287 -2.89 6.32 19.13
C LEU A 287 -3.15 7.50 20.08
N THR A 288 -2.52 8.63 19.77
CA THR A 288 -2.77 9.93 20.39
C THR A 288 -4.16 10.46 20.01
N ASN A 289 -4.66 11.45 20.72
CA ASN A 289 -5.94 12.11 20.39
C ASN A 289 -5.93 12.74 18.98
N ILE A 290 -4.81 13.30 18.55
CA ILE A 290 -4.61 13.86 17.21
C ILE A 290 -4.71 12.75 16.15
N GLU A 291 -4.05 11.62 16.39
CA GLU A 291 -4.11 10.47 15.47
C GLU A 291 -5.50 9.85 15.42
N VAL A 292 -6.20 9.75 16.55
CA VAL A 292 -7.59 9.30 16.63
C VAL A 292 -8.50 10.21 15.80
N ASN A 293 -8.35 11.53 15.93
CA ASN A 293 -9.10 12.51 15.17
C ASN A 293 -8.81 12.41 13.67
N ALA A 294 -7.55 12.23 13.28
CA ALA A 294 -7.15 12.03 11.89
C ALA A 294 -7.78 10.75 11.29
N VAL A 295 -7.80 9.64 12.05
CA VAL A 295 -8.49 8.41 11.65
C VAL A 295 -9.99 8.67 11.44
N ILE A 296 -10.64 9.41 12.33
CA ILE A 296 -12.06 9.79 12.17
C ILE A 296 -12.26 10.66 10.93
N ALA A 297 -11.41 11.67 10.70
CA ALA A 297 -11.47 12.53 9.53
C ALA A 297 -11.44 11.71 8.25
N TYR A 298 -10.50 10.77 8.16
CA TYR A 298 -10.41 9.85 7.05
C TYR A 298 -11.66 8.98 6.91
N LEU A 299 -12.14 8.34 7.98
CA LEU A 299 -13.33 7.49 7.93
C LEU A 299 -14.61 8.24 7.53
N GLN A 300 -14.68 9.55 7.80
CA GLN A 300 -15.79 10.40 7.39
C GLN A 300 -15.68 10.83 5.92
N SER A 301 -14.49 11.10 5.40
CA SER A 301 -14.27 11.50 3.99
C SER A 301 -14.09 10.32 3.03
N TYR A 302 -13.78 9.11 3.54
CA TYR A 302 -13.36 7.95 2.75
C TYR A 302 -14.33 7.58 1.62
N ASN A 303 -15.64 7.69 1.89
CA ASN A 303 -16.68 7.33 0.93
C ASN A 303 -16.88 8.38 -0.18
N GLU A 304 -16.41 9.61 0.03
CA GLU A 304 -16.54 10.74 -0.90
C GLU A 304 -15.20 11.50 -0.99
N PRO A 305 -14.15 10.90 -1.61
CA PRO A 305 -12.82 11.49 -1.64
C PRO A 305 -12.82 12.90 -2.23
N GLY A 306 -12.22 13.86 -1.51
CA GLY A 306 -12.17 15.28 -1.89
C GLY A 306 -13.34 16.13 -1.38
N ASP A 307 -14.38 15.52 -0.78
CA ASP A 307 -15.41 16.26 -0.05
C ASP A 307 -15.19 16.15 1.48
N TYR A 308 -14.69 17.24 2.07
CA TYR A 308 -14.44 17.34 3.50
C TYR A 308 -15.54 18.08 4.27
N SER A 309 -16.64 18.48 3.60
CA SER A 309 -17.72 19.26 4.21
C SER A 309 -18.47 18.51 5.33
N LYS A 310 -18.37 17.17 5.33
CA LYS A 310 -18.98 16.28 6.32
C LYS A 310 -18.03 15.89 7.45
N VAL A 311 -16.77 16.29 7.38
CA VAL A 311 -15.79 15.99 8.44
C VAL A 311 -16.05 16.90 9.63
N THR A 312 -16.21 16.32 10.82
CA THR A 312 -16.64 17.04 12.02
C THR A 312 -15.57 17.22 13.08
N VAL A 313 -14.43 16.51 12.94
CA VAL A 313 -13.31 16.65 13.88
C VAL A 313 -12.61 18.00 13.74
N PRO A 314 -12.10 18.57 14.83
CA PRO A 314 -11.30 19.79 14.77
C PRO A 314 -9.93 19.51 14.15
N LEU A 315 -9.39 20.51 13.46
CA LEU A 315 -7.98 20.55 13.09
C LEU A 315 -7.13 20.69 14.36
N PRO A 316 -5.93 20.09 14.40
CA PRO A 316 -5.01 20.26 15.52
C PRO A 316 -4.61 21.74 15.65
N SER A 317 -4.57 22.26 16.88
CA SER A 317 -4.09 23.63 17.10
C SER A 317 -2.56 23.70 17.02
N ALA A 318 -2.00 24.86 16.66
CA ALA A 318 -0.56 25.03 16.49
C ALA A 318 0.25 24.77 17.78
N ASP A 319 -0.37 24.94 18.95
CA ASP A 319 0.21 24.64 20.27
C ASP A 319 0.05 23.16 20.69
N GLU A 320 -0.82 22.42 20.01
CA GLU A 320 -1.01 20.96 20.15
C GLU A 320 -0.27 20.17 19.08
N GLY A 321 0.52 20.84 18.22
CA GLY A 321 1.38 20.19 17.25
C GLY A 321 2.32 19.17 17.92
N PRO A 322 2.78 18.13 17.22
CA PRO A 322 3.63 17.11 17.81
C PRO A 322 4.84 17.78 18.46
N THR A 323 4.94 17.69 19.78
CA THR A 323 6.18 18.05 20.48
C THR A 323 7.20 17.02 20.02
N GLU A 324 8.27 17.51 19.39
CA GLU A 324 9.35 16.68 18.88
C GLU A 324 9.79 15.62 19.90
N THR A 325 9.57 14.36 19.56
CA THR A 325 10.67 13.39 19.57
C THR A 325 10.94 13.03 18.12
N ALA A 326 11.58 13.96 17.41
CA ALA A 326 12.35 13.60 16.24
C ALA A 326 13.50 12.70 16.72
N ASP A 327 13.25 11.39 16.78
CA ASP A 327 14.35 10.45 16.72
C ASP A 327 14.81 10.48 15.25
N GLU A 328 15.96 11.13 15.03
CA GLU A 328 16.66 11.15 13.75
C GLU A 328 17.12 9.72 13.40
N GLY A 329 16.18 8.89 12.93
CA GLY A 329 16.47 7.49 12.63
C GLY A 329 15.34 6.68 12.00
N GLY A 330 14.09 7.12 12.07
CA GLY A 330 12.95 6.35 11.56
C GLY A 330 12.25 7.03 10.39
N GLY A 331 12.72 6.81 9.17
CA GLY A 331 11.79 6.87 8.05
C GLY A 331 10.72 5.81 8.32
N GLU A 332 9.45 6.20 8.46
CA GLU A 332 8.32 5.28 8.59
C GLU A 332 8.21 4.45 7.30
N ALA A 333 9.00 3.39 7.29
CA ALA A 333 8.98 2.32 6.34
C ALA A 333 7.78 1.42 6.64
N PRO A 334 7.27 0.69 5.64
CA PRO A 334 6.26 -0.34 5.86
C PRO A 334 6.68 -1.28 7.00
N VAL A 335 5.69 -1.80 7.72
CA VAL A 335 5.84 -2.68 8.89
C VAL A 335 6.66 -3.94 8.52
N PHE A 336 7.98 -3.82 8.59
CA PHE A 336 8.96 -4.89 8.40
C PHE A 336 9.91 -4.91 9.57
N VAL A 337 10.15 -6.12 10.07
CA VAL A 337 11.15 -6.37 11.10
C VAL A 337 12.35 -7.02 10.44
N THR A 338 13.53 -6.48 10.68
CA THR A 338 14.80 -7.03 10.17
C THR A 338 15.31 -8.18 11.04
N GLY A 339 14.78 -8.30 12.27
CA GLY A 339 15.25 -9.24 13.27
C GLY A 339 16.43 -8.73 14.09
N SER A 340 16.83 -7.47 13.89
CA SER A 340 17.88 -6.80 14.65
C SER A 340 17.33 -5.90 15.76
N GLU A 341 16.03 -5.64 15.74
CA GLU A 341 15.31 -4.86 16.74
C GLU A 341 15.12 -5.66 18.04
N PRO A 342 14.86 -4.98 19.17
CA PRO A 342 14.42 -5.65 20.38
C PRO A 342 13.18 -6.52 20.13
N ILE A 343 13.12 -7.69 20.79
CA ILE A 343 12.05 -8.69 20.58
C ILE A 343 10.65 -8.08 20.77
N GLY A 344 10.50 -7.19 21.76
CA GLY A 344 9.24 -6.48 22.03
C GLY A 344 8.79 -5.65 20.84
N ASP A 345 9.70 -4.85 20.30
CA ASP A 345 9.43 -3.95 19.17
C ASP A 345 9.05 -4.77 17.94
N MET A 346 9.78 -5.85 17.67
CA MET A 346 9.44 -6.74 16.55
C MET A 346 8.02 -7.32 16.67
N ILE A 347 7.69 -7.84 17.85
CA ILE A 347 6.39 -8.47 18.11
C ILE A 347 5.25 -7.46 18.03
N ASN A 348 5.44 -6.26 18.59
CA ASN A 348 4.48 -5.16 18.54
C ASN A 348 4.27 -4.67 17.10
N THR A 349 5.37 -4.50 16.37
CA THR A 349 5.38 -4.07 14.95
C THR A 349 4.57 -5.05 14.10
N LEU A 350 4.83 -6.36 14.24
CA LEU A 350 4.10 -7.40 13.52
C LEU A 350 2.65 -7.59 13.98
N GLY A 351 2.16 -6.83 14.97
CA GLY A 351 0.77 -6.87 15.44
C GLY A 351 0.37 -8.18 16.10
N CYS A 352 1.32 -9.06 16.47
CA CYS A 352 0.99 -10.33 17.15
C CYS A 352 0.19 -10.12 18.45
N PRO A 353 0.51 -9.11 19.30
CA PRO A 353 -0.25 -8.79 20.51
C PRO A 353 -1.73 -8.50 20.30
N LEU A 354 -2.13 -8.05 19.11
CA LEU A 354 -3.54 -7.77 18.79
C LEU A 354 -4.39 -9.05 18.82
N CYS A 355 -3.80 -10.17 18.39
CA CYS A 355 -4.50 -11.43 18.31
C CYS A 355 -4.16 -12.36 19.46
N HIS A 356 -2.93 -12.29 19.98
CA HIS A 356 -2.39 -13.27 20.90
C HIS A 356 -1.98 -12.68 22.24
N THR A 357 -2.17 -13.47 23.28
CA THR A 357 -1.58 -13.20 24.59
C THR A 357 -0.15 -13.72 24.56
N ILE A 358 0.82 -12.84 24.83
CA ILE A 358 2.24 -13.16 24.73
C ILE A 358 2.92 -12.83 26.07
N PRO A 359 3.25 -13.85 26.90
CA PRO A 359 3.89 -13.62 28.18
C PRO A 359 5.21 -12.86 28.03
N GLY A 360 5.38 -11.78 28.80
CA GLY A 360 6.58 -10.95 28.80
C GLY A 360 6.59 -9.82 27.76
N ILE A 361 5.50 -9.65 27.00
CA ILE A 361 5.29 -8.50 26.10
C ILE A 361 4.17 -7.63 26.69
N GLU A 362 4.49 -6.37 26.95
CA GLU A 362 3.52 -5.42 27.52
C GLU A 362 2.35 -5.19 26.55
N GLY A 363 1.12 -5.16 27.08
CA GLY A 363 -0.09 -4.98 26.28
C GLY A 363 -0.51 -6.19 25.42
N ALA A 364 0.27 -7.28 25.39
CA ALA A 364 -0.07 -8.49 24.65
C ALA A 364 -1.10 -9.35 25.38
N VAL A 365 -2.35 -8.92 25.30
CA VAL A 365 -3.53 -9.56 25.89
C VAL A 365 -4.54 -9.99 24.84
N GLY A 366 -4.11 -10.13 23.58
CA GLY A 366 -4.96 -10.59 22.50
C GLY A 366 -5.53 -12.00 22.78
N GLU A 367 -6.80 -12.19 22.48
CA GLU A 367 -7.51 -13.44 22.74
C GLU A 367 -8.16 -14.01 21.47
N LEU A 368 -7.93 -13.40 20.30
CA LEU A 368 -8.47 -13.88 19.03
C LEU A 368 -7.77 -15.17 18.58
N GLY A 369 -6.51 -15.33 18.96
CA GLY A 369 -5.70 -16.51 18.75
C GLY A 369 -5.21 -17.13 20.07
N PRO A 370 -4.56 -18.30 20.00
CA PRO A 370 -4.07 -19.02 21.17
C PRO A 370 -2.97 -18.27 21.92
N LYS A 371 -2.87 -18.50 23.24
CA LYS A 371 -1.78 -17.99 24.08
C LYS A 371 -0.41 -18.50 23.57
N LEU A 372 0.54 -17.59 23.34
CA LEU A 372 1.85 -17.87 22.74
C LEU A 372 2.94 -18.17 23.77
N HIS A 373 2.66 -19.06 24.73
CA HIS A 373 3.68 -19.59 25.64
C HIS A 373 4.42 -20.78 24.98
N GLU A 374 5.04 -20.53 23.83
CA GLU A 374 5.40 -21.59 22.88
C GLU A 374 6.47 -22.56 23.38
N LYS A 375 7.34 -22.15 24.31
CA LYS A 375 8.28 -23.06 24.98
C LYS A 375 7.56 -24.20 25.74
N ILE A 376 6.36 -23.94 26.25
CA ILE A 376 5.52 -24.92 26.97
C ILE A 376 4.48 -25.55 26.04
N ASN A 377 3.85 -24.75 25.20
CA ASN A 377 2.70 -25.17 24.40
C ASN A 377 3.10 -25.98 23.17
N ALA A 378 4.14 -25.57 22.42
CA ALA A 378 4.52 -26.24 21.18
C ALA A 378 4.85 -27.73 21.37
N PRO A 379 5.61 -28.18 22.40
CA PRO A 379 5.86 -29.61 22.60
C PRO A 379 4.60 -30.44 22.85
N LYS A 380 3.55 -29.83 23.43
CA LYS A 380 2.25 -30.48 23.62
C LYS A 380 1.47 -30.53 22.31
N ARG A 381 1.43 -29.42 21.57
CA ARG A 381 0.72 -29.29 20.29
C ARG A 381 1.29 -30.22 19.21
N ILE A 382 2.61 -30.37 19.12
CA ILE A 382 3.26 -31.33 18.20
C ILE A 382 2.83 -32.78 18.48
N LYS A 383 2.50 -33.13 19.73
CA LYS A 383 2.07 -34.47 20.13
C LYS A 383 0.55 -34.67 20.04
N ASP A 384 -0.21 -33.62 19.74
CA ASP A 384 -1.66 -33.72 19.62
C ASP A 384 -2.03 -34.58 18.40
N PRO A 385 -2.95 -35.55 18.51
CA PRO A 385 -3.37 -36.38 17.38
C PRO A 385 -3.93 -35.61 16.18
N ARG A 386 -4.40 -34.37 16.39
CA ARG A 386 -4.92 -33.49 15.33
C ARG A 386 -3.81 -32.72 14.61
N TYR A 387 -2.57 -32.75 15.11
CA TYR A 387 -1.44 -32.07 14.50
C TYR A 387 -1.05 -32.77 13.19
N LYS A 388 -1.24 -32.06 12.07
CA LYS A 388 -0.92 -32.54 10.71
C LYS A 388 0.35 -31.91 10.15
N GLY A 389 1.03 -31.10 10.95
CA GLY A 389 2.27 -30.43 10.57
C GLY A 389 3.49 -31.36 10.58
N LYS A 390 4.65 -30.81 10.20
CA LYS A 390 5.91 -31.55 10.06
C LYS A 390 6.94 -31.15 11.11
N ALA A 391 6.65 -30.19 11.97
CA ALA A 391 7.61 -29.70 12.95
C ALA A 391 7.97 -30.76 13.98
N LYS A 392 9.26 -30.84 14.30
CA LYS A 392 9.81 -31.77 15.31
C LYS A 392 10.39 -31.04 16.53
N SER A 393 10.45 -29.71 16.49
CA SER A 393 10.96 -28.87 17.56
C SER A 393 10.06 -27.67 17.79
N THR A 394 10.15 -27.04 18.97
CA THR A 394 9.43 -25.78 19.26
C THR A 394 9.70 -24.72 18.20
N LYS A 395 10.96 -24.56 17.78
CA LYS A 395 11.35 -23.56 16.76
C LYS A 395 10.69 -23.85 15.41
N GLU A 396 10.70 -25.11 14.97
CA GLU A 396 10.02 -25.50 13.73
C GLU A 396 8.52 -25.31 13.82
N TYR A 397 7.91 -25.61 14.98
CA TYR A 397 6.48 -25.47 15.17
C TYR A 397 6.05 -24.01 15.12
N VAL A 398 6.75 -23.11 15.81
CA VAL A 398 6.47 -21.67 15.77
C VAL A 398 6.58 -21.14 14.34
N ARG A 399 7.61 -21.54 13.60
CA ARG A 399 7.77 -21.14 12.20
C ARG A 399 6.65 -21.69 11.33
N GLU A 400 6.28 -22.96 11.48
CA GLU A 400 5.20 -23.58 10.72
C GLU A 400 3.84 -22.97 11.04
N SER A 401 3.56 -22.66 12.31
CA SER A 401 2.30 -22.03 12.72
C SER A 401 2.16 -20.60 12.21
N ILE A 402 3.26 -19.91 11.91
CA ILE A 402 3.24 -18.59 11.27
C ILE A 402 3.04 -18.73 9.75
N LEU A 403 3.75 -19.65 9.11
CA LEU A 403 3.72 -19.80 7.65
C LEU A 403 2.52 -20.60 7.13
N ASN A 404 1.93 -21.44 7.96
CA ASN A 404 0.76 -22.25 7.63
C ASN A 404 -0.10 -22.46 8.89
N PRO A 405 -0.78 -21.40 9.36
CA PRO A 405 -1.56 -21.46 10.60
C PRO A 405 -2.67 -22.52 10.57
N ASN A 406 -3.25 -22.78 9.40
CA ASN A 406 -4.31 -23.78 9.24
C ASN A 406 -3.80 -25.22 9.26
N ALA A 407 -2.47 -25.46 9.30
CA ALA A 407 -1.91 -26.81 9.48
C ALA A 407 -2.31 -27.43 10.84
N TYR A 408 -2.55 -26.58 11.84
CA TYR A 408 -3.03 -27.00 13.14
C TYR A 408 -3.79 -25.88 13.85
N ILE A 409 -5.12 -26.02 13.85
CA ILE A 409 -5.99 -25.15 14.62
C ILE A 409 -5.98 -25.58 16.09
N VAL A 410 -5.56 -24.67 16.96
CA VAL A 410 -5.44 -24.91 18.39
C VAL A 410 -6.83 -25.01 19.03
N MET A 411 -7.00 -25.91 20.01
CA MET A 411 -8.20 -25.93 20.85
C MET A 411 -8.17 -24.76 21.83
N ASN A 412 -9.24 -24.00 21.91
CA ASN A 412 -9.53 -23.15 23.04
C ASN A 412 -10.08 -24.04 24.16
N GLU A 413 -9.25 -24.33 25.17
CA GLU A 413 -9.65 -25.15 26.31
C GLU A 413 -10.70 -24.47 27.20
N GLU A 414 -10.75 -23.12 27.21
CA GLU A 414 -11.69 -22.35 28.03
C GLU A 414 -13.12 -22.44 27.46
N GLU A 415 -13.25 -22.38 26.14
CA GLU A 415 -14.54 -22.44 25.43
C GLU A 415 -14.89 -23.86 24.95
N ASN A 416 -13.97 -24.83 25.09
CA ASN A 416 -14.09 -26.19 24.56
C ASN A 416 -14.40 -26.24 23.05
N GLU A 417 -13.86 -25.30 22.29
CA GLU A 417 -14.03 -25.15 20.85
C GLU A 417 -12.70 -24.87 20.16
N LEU A 418 -12.60 -25.12 18.85
CA LEU A 418 -11.42 -24.72 18.08
C LEU A 418 -11.41 -23.21 17.89
N TYR A 419 -10.22 -22.59 17.90
CA TYR A 419 -10.12 -21.22 17.39
C TYR A 419 -10.62 -21.15 15.94
N PRO A 420 -11.25 -20.04 15.51
CA PRO A 420 -11.82 -20.00 14.16
C PRO A 420 -10.73 -20.11 13.09
N GLU A 421 -10.96 -20.94 12.08
CA GLU A 421 -10.05 -21.12 10.95
C GLU A 421 -9.99 -19.85 10.09
N GLY A 422 -8.82 -19.57 9.49
CA GLY A 422 -8.66 -18.40 8.60
C GLY A 422 -8.60 -17.06 9.34
N VAL A 423 -8.59 -17.06 10.68
CA VAL A 423 -8.38 -15.86 11.47
C VAL A 423 -6.95 -15.37 11.29
N MET A 424 -5.93 -16.21 11.44
CA MET A 424 -4.54 -15.77 11.32
C MET A 424 -4.21 -15.39 9.86
N PRO A 425 -3.64 -14.19 9.61
CA PRO A 425 -3.20 -13.78 8.27
C PRO A 425 -2.20 -14.79 7.68
N GLN A 426 -2.33 -15.09 6.38
CA GLN A 426 -1.39 -15.94 5.64
C GLN A 426 -0.31 -15.12 4.95
#